data_AF-A0AA38R970-F1
#
_entry.id   AF-A0AA38R970-F1
#
_cell.length_a   1.000
_cell.length_b   1.000
_cell.length_c   1.000
_cell.angle_alpha   90.00
_cell.angle_beta   90.00
_cell.angle_gamma   90.00
#
_symmetry.space_group_name_H-M   'P 1'
#
loop_
_entity.id
_entity.type
_entity.pdbx_description
1 polymer ?
#
loop_
_entity_poly.entity_id
_entity_poly.type
_entity_poly.pdbx_seq_one_letter_code
_entity_poly.pdbx_strand_id
1 'polypeptide(L)'
;MDPNSPLNHHHSLLGRAPPYDAPITSPFSEYIPEWERCGKHNCNTHHHMAKAPGRLVLGLDQPVVLHMWHCYGCTRPYNTVSLHFLPCSHAVCRDCLDKAATHAHNTIQRNKNQVDDILSNAFLRREMAAEVDDPDVAAQLAEDEGTIFAAAYALAGFTCCGQDMRLTRFLYCMDGQVAMRFWCDYEYMLTPPEKRNYCGWPDCRAFVPGKCGFIDKSGLPTMLHCPECRGNLLLIEDEDTSPESRQGMGDNVWMPIGEPFPRQYDSVEV
;
A
#
# COMPACT_ATOMS: atom_id res chain seq x y z
N MET A 1 23.94 -46.10 -31.43
CA MET A 1 22.89 -46.31 -30.44
C MET A 1 23.45 -45.85 -29.11
N ASP A 2 22.97 -44.70 -28.65
CA ASP A 2 23.33 -44.13 -27.35
C ASP A 2 22.00 -43.68 -26.71
N PRO A 3 21.55 -44.26 -25.57
CA PRO A 3 20.18 -44.09 -25.09
C PRO A 3 20.01 -43.06 -23.96
N ASN A 4 20.96 -42.15 -23.75
CA ASN A 4 20.92 -41.19 -22.63
C ASN A 4 21.03 -39.72 -23.06
N SER A 5 20.05 -39.22 -23.82
CA SER A 5 19.81 -37.77 -23.93
C SER A 5 18.33 -37.47 -23.71
N PRO A 6 17.95 -36.78 -22.62
CA PRO A 6 16.58 -36.32 -22.47
C PRO A 6 16.30 -35.17 -23.45
N LEU A 7 15.11 -35.23 -24.03
CA LEU A 7 14.48 -34.22 -24.87
C LEU A 7 14.55 -32.83 -24.22
N ASN A 8 15.38 -31.94 -24.75
CA ASN A 8 15.18 -30.51 -24.54
C ASN A 8 14.27 -30.00 -25.65
N HIS A 9 13.01 -29.81 -25.26
CA HIS A 9 11.99 -29.15 -26.05
C HIS A 9 12.48 -27.78 -26.52
N HIS A 10 12.51 -27.61 -27.84
CA HIS A 10 12.50 -26.31 -28.49
C HIS A 10 11.21 -25.57 -28.09
N HIS A 11 11.32 -24.57 -27.21
CA HIS A 11 10.34 -23.49 -27.17
C HIS A 11 10.89 -22.31 -27.98
N SER A 12 10.33 -22.22 -29.17
CA SER A 12 10.50 -21.17 -30.16
C SER A 12 10.21 -19.79 -29.56
N LEU A 13 11.20 -18.91 -29.69
CA LEU A 13 11.07 -17.57 -30.28
C LEU A 13 9.63 -17.09 -30.54
N LEU A 14 8.94 -16.60 -29.51
CA LEU A 14 7.78 -15.74 -29.66
C LEU A 14 7.83 -14.65 -28.58
N GLY A 15 7.86 -13.39 -29.02
CA GLY A 15 7.56 -12.24 -28.17
C GLY A 15 8.72 -11.37 -27.68
N ARG A 16 9.75 -11.10 -28.51
CA ARG A 16 10.50 -9.83 -28.30
C ARG A 16 9.63 -8.70 -28.80
N ALA A 17 9.00 -7.95 -27.89
CA ALA A 17 8.48 -6.64 -28.22
C ALA A 17 9.64 -5.76 -28.75
N PRO A 18 9.45 -4.99 -29.82
CA PRO A 18 10.49 -4.14 -30.36
C PRO A 18 10.85 -3.02 -29.35
N PRO A 19 12.12 -2.59 -29.29
CA PRO A 19 12.63 -1.72 -28.22
C PRO A 19 12.30 -0.23 -28.40
N TYR A 20 11.26 0.15 -29.16
CA TYR A 20 11.05 1.53 -29.61
C TYR A 20 9.86 2.28 -29.00
N ASP A 21 9.09 1.68 -28.09
CA ASP A 21 7.95 2.32 -27.42
C ASP A 21 8.07 2.28 -25.88
N ALA A 22 9.25 2.57 -25.34
CA ALA A 22 9.37 2.80 -23.91
C ALA A 22 8.55 4.07 -23.55
N PRO A 23 7.60 4.01 -22.60
CA PRO A 23 6.86 5.18 -22.16
C PRO A 23 7.82 6.31 -21.74
N ILE A 24 7.50 7.53 -22.15
CA ILE A 24 8.32 8.74 -21.93
C ILE A 24 8.37 9.14 -20.43
N THR A 25 7.53 8.54 -19.59
CA THR A 25 7.46 8.80 -18.16
C THR A 25 8.24 7.77 -17.36
N SER A 26 8.83 8.22 -16.24
CA SER A 26 9.48 7.34 -15.23
C SER A 26 8.67 6.06 -15.06
N PRO A 27 9.30 4.87 -15.05
CA PRO A 27 8.60 3.60 -15.20
C PRO A 27 7.55 3.32 -14.11
N PHE A 28 7.55 4.11 -13.06
CA PHE A 28 6.60 4.07 -11.97
C PHE A 28 6.32 5.48 -11.49
N SER A 29 5.11 5.74 -11.01
CA SER A 29 4.80 7.05 -10.42
C SER A 29 5.77 7.37 -9.28
N GLU A 30 6.11 8.66 -9.13
CA GLU A 30 6.88 9.18 -7.98
C GLU A 30 6.25 8.86 -6.62
N TYR A 31 5.02 8.35 -6.61
CA TYR A 31 4.24 8.01 -5.43
C TYR A 31 4.48 6.59 -4.90
N ILE A 32 5.23 5.73 -5.62
CA ILE A 32 5.61 4.40 -5.09
C ILE A 32 6.79 4.58 -4.12
N PRO A 33 6.66 4.16 -2.85
CA PRO A 33 7.79 4.21 -1.91
C PRO A 33 8.97 3.35 -2.35
N GLU A 34 10.16 3.82 -2.02
CA GLU A 34 11.39 3.09 -2.30
C GLU A 34 11.60 1.94 -1.30
N TRP A 35 10.96 0.79 -1.54
CA TRP A 35 10.94 -0.36 -0.62
C TRP A 35 12.33 -0.84 -0.20
N GLU A 36 13.33 -0.66 -1.06
CA GLU A 36 14.71 -1.05 -0.78
C GLU A 36 15.40 -0.17 0.26
N ARG A 37 14.87 1.03 0.50
CA ARG A 37 15.33 1.95 1.53
C ARG A 37 14.60 1.75 2.86
N CYS A 38 13.43 1.10 2.85
CA CYS A 38 12.73 0.74 4.07
C CYS A 38 13.61 -0.13 4.98
N GLY A 39 13.56 0.15 6.27
CA GLY A 39 14.29 -0.59 7.29
C GLY A 39 15.78 -0.28 7.38
N LYS A 40 16.32 0.55 6.47
CA LYS A 40 17.68 1.07 6.52
C LYS A 40 17.77 2.39 7.31
N HIS A 41 16.64 3.06 7.55
CA HIS A 41 16.62 4.28 8.34
C HIS A 41 16.77 3.96 9.83
N ASN A 42 17.80 4.54 10.45
CA ASN A 42 17.90 4.56 11.90
C ASN A 42 16.73 5.39 12.44
N CYS A 43 15.86 4.75 13.23
CA CYS A 43 14.71 5.36 13.90
C CYS A 43 15.05 6.58 14.79
N ASN A 44 16.34 6.92 14.95
CA ASN A 44 16.88 7.89 15.90
C ASN A 44 16.38 9.34 15.72
N THR A 45 15.62 9.66 14.68
CA THR A 45 15.09 11.02 14.40
C THR A 45 13.61 11.21 14.73
N HIS A 46 12.90 10.18 15.25
CA HIS A 46 11.46 10.32 15.58
C HIS A 46 11.16 11.18 16.82
N HIS A 47 12.19 11.63 17.56
CA HIS A 47 12.00 12.38 18.81
C HIS A 47 11.19 13.69 18.64
N HIS A 48 11.21 14.29 17.45
CA HIS A 48 10.44 15.50 17.13
C HIS A 48 8.96 15.25 16.81
N MET A 49 8.57 13.99 16.54
CA MET A 49 7.16 13.62 16.30
C MET A 49 6.36 13.41 17.59
N ALA A 50 7.04 13.31 18.73
CA ALA A 50 6.44 13.32 20.05
C ALA A 50 6.00 14.74 20.45
N LYS A 51 5.10 15.37 19.70
CA LYS A 51 4.26 16.44 20.26
C LYS A 51 3.25 15.77 21.20
N ALA A 52 3.69 15.48 22.42
CA ALA A 52 2.79 15.00 23.46
C ALA A 52 1.74 16.09 23.78
N PRO A 53 0.42 15.79 23.70
CA PRO A 53 -0.58 16.60 24.36
C PRO A 53 -0.50 16.27 25.85
N GLY A 54 0.34 17.00 26.59
CA GLY A 54 0.51 16.82 28.02
C GLY A 54 1.97 16.92 28.45
N ARG A 55 2.39 18.15 28.77
CA ARG A 55 3.54 18.52 29.61
C ARG A 55 4.56 17.41 29.90
N LEU A 56 5.69 17.47 29.19
CA LEU A 56 7.00 17.35 29.84
C LEU A 56 7.85 18.53 29.38
N VAL A 57 7.64 19.67 30.04
CA VAL A 57 8.70 20.68 30.16
C VAL A 57 9.68 20.09 31.17
N LEU A 58 10.62 19.29 30.69
CA LEU A 58 11.84 19.00 31.45
C LEU A 58 12.95 19.76 30.73
N GLY A 59 13.61 20.64 31.51
CA GLY A 59 14.55 21.64 31.03
C GLY A 59 15.60 21.09 30.06
N LEU A 60 15.89 21.89 29.05
CA LEU A 60 16.83 21.68 27.95
C LEU A 60 18.32 21.58 28.39
N ASP A 61 18.60 21.17 29.63
CA ASP A 61 19.96 21.13 30.19
C ASP A 61 20.32 19.77 30.83
N GLN A 62 19.56 18.71 30.59
CA GLN A 62 20.05 17.37 30.92
C GLN A 62 20.84 16.78 29.74
N PRO A 63 22.04 16.19 29.99
CA PRO A 63 22.78 15.48 28.96
C PRO A 63 21.89 14.38 28.37
N VAL A 64 22.30 13.80 27.25
CA VAL A 64 21.64 12.70 26.52
C VAL A 64 21.49 11.44 27.41
N VAL A 65 20.73 11.54 28.49
CA VAL A 65 20.44 10.48 29.45
C VAL A 65 19.20 9.80 28.91
N LEU A 66 19.43 8.72 28.15
CA LEU A 66 18.57 7.55 28.01
C LEU A 66 17.18 7.70 28.63
N HIS A 67 16.28 8.45 28.00
CA HIS A 67 14.87 8.34 28.33
C HIS A 67 14.45 6.95 27.86
N MET A 68 14.32 6.04 28.82
CA MET A 68 13.87 4.68 28.55
C MET A 68 12.35 4.64 28.64
N TRP A 69 11.72 4.10 27.61
CA TRP A 69 10.29 3.89 27.58
C TRP A 69 9.99 2.45 27.17
N HIS A 70 8.88 1.90 27.66
CA HIS A 70 8.52 0.52 27.37
C HIS A 70 7.70 0.44 26.09
N CYS A 71 8.11 -0.43 25.17
CA CYS A 71 7.30 -0.73 24.00
C CYS A 71 5.97 -1.35 24.45
N TYR A 72 4.85 -0.81 23.98
CA TYR A 72 3.50 -1.29 24.30
C TYR A 72 3.32 -2.77 23.92
N GLY A 73 3.81 -3.18 22.75
CA GLY A 73 3.61 -4.54 22.25
C GLY A 73 4.46 -5.64 22.92
N CYS A 74 5.72 -5.36 23.26
CA CYS A 74 6.64 -6.39 23.80
C CYS A 74 7.11 -6.12 25.23
N THR A 75 6.66 -5.02 25.84
CA THR A 75 7.01 -4.56 27.20
C THR A 75 8.49 -4.43 27.49
N ARG A 76 9.37 -4.49 26.48
CA ARG A 76 10.81 -4.30 26.64
C ARG A 76 11.13 -2.80 26.70
N PRO A 77 12.13 -2.40 27.49
CA PRO A 77 12.55 -1.00 27.56
C PRO A 77 13.45 -0.66 26.36
N TYR A 78 13.21 0.50 25.75
CA TYR A 78 13.99 1.05 24.63
C TYR A 78 14.32 2.51 24.90
N ASN A 79 15.37 3.02 24.26
CA ASN A 79 15.55 4.46 24.17
C ASN A 79 14.35 5.09 23.43
N THR A 80 13.82 6.21 23.92
CA THR A 80 12.71 6.93 23.29
C THR A 80 12.96 7.25 21.82
N VAL A 81 14.21 7.50 21.43
CA VAL A 81 14.56 7.74 20.00
C VAL A 81 14.33 6.51 19.13
N SER A 82 14.32 5.30 19.70
CA SER A 82 14.14 4.04 18.95
C SER A 82 12.69 3.58 18.92
N LEU A 83 11.76 4.38 19.44
CA LEU A 83 10.34 4.08 19.51
C LEU A 83 9.52 4.95 18.56
N HIS A 84 8.41 4.39 18.11
CA HIS A 84 7.42 5.04 17.26
C HIS A 84 6.18 5.34 18.10
N PHE A 85 5.86 6.63 18.24
CA PHE A 85 4.72 7.08 19.04
C PHE A 85 3.46 7.13 18.16
N LEU A 86 2.48 6.32 18.54
CA LEU A 86 1.16 6.29 17.92
C LEU A 86 0.30 7.48 18.41
N PRO A 87 -0.76 7.87 17.68
CA PRO A 87 -1.65 8.96 18.10
C PRO A 87 -2.26 8.78 19.49
N CYS A 88 -2.55 7.54 19.90
CA CYS A 88 -3.05 7.21 21.23
C CYS A 88 -1.98 7.27 22.34
N SER A 89 -0.79 7.80 22.05
CA SER A 89 0.38 7.91 22.95
C SER A 89 1.07 6.60 23.32
N HIS A 90 0.61 5.44 22.82
CA HIS A 90 1.40 4.21 22.90
C HIS A 90 2.65 4.30 22.04
N ALA A 91 3.75 3.73 22.54
CA ALA A 91 5.04 3.70 21.86
C ALA A 91 5.36 2.26 21.44
N VAL A 92 5.80 2.04 20.21
CA VAL A 92 6.15 0.71 19.70
C VAL A 92 7.57 0.67 19.15
N CYS A 93 8.31 -0.39 19.46
CA CYS A 93 9.61 -0.65 18.81
C CYS A 93 9.39 -1.09 17.36
N ARG A 94 10.47 -1.12 16.57
CA ARG A 94 10.42 -1.54 15.17
C ARG A 94 9.78 -2.93 14.97
N ASP A 95 10.18 -3.93 15.76
CA ASP A 95 9.59 -5.28 15.64
C ASP A 95 8.08 -5.28 15.90
N CYS A 96 7.62 -4.47 16.85
CA CYS A 96 6.19 -4.33 17.14
C CYS A 96 5.45 -3.50 16.10
N LEU A 97 6.14 -2.56 15.43
CA LEU A 97 5.62 -1.84 14.27
C LEU A 97 5.38 -2.81 13.10
N ASP A 98 6.36 -3.65 12.78
CA ASP A 98 6.25 -4.66 11.71
C ASP A 98 5.13 -5.67 12.02
N LYS A 99 5.01 -6.08 13.29
CA LYS A 99 3.91 -6.94 13.75
C LYS A 99 2.55 -6.26 13.61
N ALA A 100 2.44 -4.96 13.89
CA ALA A 100 1.18 -4.23 13.74
C ALA A 100 0.77 -4.13 12.25
N ALA A 101 1.71 -3.81 11.37
CA ALA A 101 1.49 -3.78 9.92
C ALA A 101 1.09 -5.17 9.37
N THR A 102 1.81 -6.21 9.78
CA THR A 102 1.51 -7.60 9.41
C THR A 102 0.16 -8.06 9.98
N HIS A 103 -0.21 -7.59 11.17
CA HIS A 103 -1.51 -7.87 11.76
C HIS A 103 -2.65 -7.25 10.95
N ALA A 104 -2.50 -6.00 10.51
CA ALA A 104 -3.47 -5.34 9.65
C ALA A 104 -3.72 -6.13 8.36
N HIS A 105 -2.63 -6.48 7.64
CA HIS A 105 -2.69 -7.33 6.45
C HIS A 105 -3.49 -8.62 6.68
N ASN A 106 -3.10 -9.39 7.71
CA ASN A 106 -3.76 -10.65 8.02
C ASN A 106 -5.24 -10.47 8.39
N THR A 107 -5.59 -9.35 9.00
CA THR A 107 -6.96 -9.08 9.42
C THR A 107 -7.83 -8.69 8.23
N ILE A 108 -7.32 -7.90 7.29
CA ILE A 108 -7.97 -7.62 6.00
C ILE A 108 -8.22 -8.93 5.26
N GLN A 109 -7.22 -9.80 5.12
CA GLN A 109 -7.39 -11.06 4.40
C GLN A 109 -8.43 -11.98 5.05
N ARG A 110 -8.46 -12.06 6.39
CA ARG A 110 -9.46 -12.87 7.12
C ARG A 110 -10.87 -12.32 7.04
N ASN A 111 -11.00 -10.99 7.05
CA ASN A 111 -12.29 -10.30 7.10
C ASN A 111 -12.65 -9.67 5.75
N LYS A 112 -12.06 -10.14 4.63
CA LYS A 112 -12.09 -9.47 3.33
C LYS A 112 -13.50 -9.05 2.91
N ASN A 113 -14.46 -9.97 2.96
CA ASN A 113 -15.84 -9.68 2.57
C ASN A 113 -16.48 -8.60 3.44
N GLN A 114 -16.27 -8.65 4.76
CA GLN A 114 -16.82 -7.64 5.68
C GLN A 114 -16.14 -6.27 5.48
N VAL A 115 -14.82 -6.25 5.25
CA VAL A 115 -14.10 -5.02 4.92
C VAL A 115 -14.63 -4.44 3.60
N ASP A 116 -14.86 -5.28 2.59
CA ASP A 116 -15.39 -4.88 1.29
C ASP A 116 -16.81 -4.33 1.36
N ASP A 117 -17.67 -4.95 2.16
CA ASP A 117 -19.04 -4.48 2.38
C ASP A 117 -19.05 -3.10 3.07
N ILE A 118 -18.24 -2.92 4.11
CA ILE A 118 -18.14 -1.64 4.83
C ILE A 118 -17.55 -0.55 3.93
N LEU A 119 -16.49 -0.86 3.19
CA LEU A 119 -15.87 0.09 2.27
C LEU A 119 -16.83 0.48 1.15
N SER A 120 -17.56 -0.47 0.57
CA SER A 120 -18.56 -0.17 -0.48
C SER A 120 -19.63 0.79 0.03
N ASN A 121 -20.09 0.62 1.28
CA ASN A 121 -21.02 1.55 1.90
C ASN A 121 -20.38 2.94 2.12
N ALA A 122 -19.14 3.01 2.60
CA ALA A 122 -18.43 4.29 2.75
C ALA A 122 -18.29 5.04 1.42
N PHE A 123 -17.87 4.35 0.35
CA PHE A 123 -17.73 4.96 -0.97
C PHE A 123 -19.09 5.39 -1.56
N LEU A 124 -20.16 4.62 -1.34
CA LEU A 124 -21.52 5.04 -1.73
C LEU A 124 -21.93 6.35 -1.03
N ARG A 125 -21.62 6.51 0.26
CA ARG A 125 -21.90 7.79 0.97
C ARG A 125 -21.12 8.95 0.40
N ARG A 126 -19.86 8.74 0.03
CA ARG A 126 -19.03 9.76 -0.63
C ARG A 126 -19.63 10.18 -1.97
N GLU A 127 -20.06 9.22 -2.78
CA GLU A 127 -20.68 9.48 -4.09
C GLU A 127 -22.00 10.26 -3.92
N MET A 128 -22.88 9.81 -3.03
CA MET A 128 -24.11 10.52 -2.70
C MET A 128 -23.84 11.95 -2.21
N ALA A 129 -22.82 12.15 -1.36
CA ALA A 129 -22.47 13.49 -0.86
C ALA A 129 -21.99 14.43 -1.97
N ALA A 130 -21.37 13.90 -3.03
CA ALA A 130 -20.89 14.68 -4.16
C ALA A 130 -22.01 15.08 -5.14
N GLU A 131 -23.12 14.33 -5.17
CA GLU A 131 -24.25 14.58 -6.06
C GLU A 131 -25.37 15.42 -5.43
N VAL A 132 -25.38 15.56 -4.10
CA VAL A 132 -26.44 16.28 -3.39
C VAL A 132 -26.17 17.79 -3.37
N ASP A 133 -27.15 18.56 -3.85
CA ASP A 133 -27.08 20.04 -3.87
C ASP A 133 -27.23 20.69 -2.48
N ASP A 134 -27.87 20.00 -1.53
CA ASP A 134 -28.10 20.51 -0.18
C ASP A 134 -26.83 20.33 0.69
N PRO A 135 -26.20 21.44 1.15
CA PRO A 135 -24.95 21.38 1.90
C PRO A 135 -25.09 20.70 3.26
N ASP A 136 -26.25 20.77 3.92
CA ASP A 136 -26.46 20.15 5.22
C ASP A 136 -26.57 18.63 5.07
N VAL A 137 -27.25 18.16 4.01
CA VAL A 137 -27.34 16.74 3.67
C VAL A 137 -25.98 16.20 3.22
N ALA A 138 -25.24 16.95 2.40
CA ALA A 138 -23.88 16.57 1.99
C ALA A 138 -22.93 16.46 3.19
N ALA A 139 -23.02 17.39 4.15
CA ALA A 139 -22.23 17.34 5.38
C ALA A 139 -22.57 16.11 6.24
N GLN A 140 -23.85 15.77 6.39
CA GLN A 140 -24.27 14.57 7.11
C GLN A 140 -23.74 13.29 6.46
N LEU A 141 -23.82 13.18 5.13
CA LEU A 141 -23.30 12.03 4.39
C LEU A 141 -21.77 11.90 4.53
N ALA A 142 -21.04 13.01 4.56
CA ALA A 142 -19.60 13.00 4.81
C ALA A 142 -19.24 12.57 6.26
N GLU A 143 -20.04 12.94 7.25
CA GLU A 143 -19.87 12.47 8.63
C GLU A 143 -20.16 10.97 8.76
N ASP A 144 -21.24 10.50 8.11
CA ASP A 144 -21.59 9.08 8.03
C ASP A 144 -20.47 8.29 7.33
N GLU A 145 -19.95 8.78 6.20
CA GLU A 145 -18.79 8.22 5.51
C GLU A 145 -17.62 8.07 6.49
N GLY A 146 -17.24 9.14 7.19
CA GLY A 146 -16.14 9.13 8.15
C GLY A 146 -16.32 8.08 9.25
N THR A 147 -17.55 7.92 9.74
CA THR A 147 -17.89 6.93 10.77
C THR A 147 -17.78 5.50 10.24
N ILE A 148 -18.30 5.23 9.04
CA ILE A 148 -18.22 3.93 8.38
C ILE A 148 -16.76 3.58 8.07
N PHE A 149 -15.98 4.55 7.59
CA PHE A 149 -14.56 4.36 7.29
C PHE A 149 -13.73 4.08 8.54
N ALA A 150 -14.04 4.73 9.67
CA ALA A 150 -13.43 4.44 10.96
C ALA A 150 -13.72 2.99 11.41
N ALA A 151 -14.94 2.49 11.17
CA ALA A 151 -15.29 1.09 11.44
C ALA A 151 -14.50 0.12 10.53
N ALA A 152 -14.31 0.47 9.25
CA ALA A 152 -13.47 -0.30 8.34
C ALA A 152 -12.02 -0.37 8.83
N TYR A 153 -11.46 0.75 9.30
CA TYR A 153 -10.09 0.81 9.85
C TYR A 153 -9.94 -0.03 11.11
N ALA A 154 -10.93 0.01 12.00
CA ALA A 154 -10.93 -0.82 13.20
C ALA A 154 -10.99 -2.31 12.84
N LEU A 155 -11.88 -2.70 11.92
CA LEU A 155 -12.01 -4.07 11.45
C LEU A 155 -10.75 -4.56 10.75
N ALA A 156 -10.10 -3.71 9.96
CA ALA A 156 -8.87 -4.02 9.24
C ALA A 156 -7.59 -4.00 10.12
N GLY A 157 -7.72 -3.68 11.42
CA GLY A 157 -6.58 -3.70 12.34
C GLY A 157 -5.65 -2.49 12.25
N PHE A 158 -6.11 -1.37 11.68
CA PHE A 158 -5.36 -0.11 11.61
C PHE A 158 -5.45 0.73 12.88
N THR A 159 -6.19 0.30 13.90
CA THR A 159 -6.43 1.11 15.11
C THR A 159 -5.72 0.61 16.36
N CYS A 160 -5.31 1.53 17.23
CA CYS A 160 -4.89 1.28 18.60
C CYS A 160 -5.67 2.20 19.54
N CYS A 161 -6.31 1.62 20.58
CA CYS A 161 -7.19 2.37 21.50
C CYS A 161 -8.31 3.14 20.78
N GLY A 162 -8.85 2.57 19.69
CA GLY A 162 -9.89 3.21 18.88
C GLY A 162 -9.39 4.36 17.99
N GLN A 163 -8.09 4.64 17.95
CA GLN A 163 -7.51 5.66 17.07
C GLN A 163 -6.71 5.02 15.94
N ASP A 164 -6.80 5.59 14.73
CA ASP A 164 -5.93 5.22 13.61
C ASP A 164 -4.46 5.33 14.04
N MET A 165 -3.72 4.22 13.93
CA MET A 165 -2.31 4.15 14.27
C MET A 165 -1.45 5.02 13.34
N ARG A 166 -1.95 5.39 12.15
CA ARG A 166 -1.27 6.19 11.14
C ARG A 166 0.12 5.63 10.80
N LEU A 167 0.17 4.30 10.62
CA LEU A 167 1.41 3.55 10.42
C LEU A 167 2.13 3.94 9.12
N THR A 168 1.43 4.54 8.15
CA THR A 168 2.00 5.11 6.91
C THR A 168 3.17 6.06 7.18
N ARG A 169 3.14 6.81 8.27
CA ARG A 169 4.24 7.73 8.64
C ARG A 169 5.55 7.03 8.99
N PHE A 170 5.50 5.72 9.24
CA PHE A 170 6.63 4.89 9.65
C PHE A 170 7.01 3.85 8.59
N LEU A 171 6.51 3.97 7.36
CA LEU A 171 6.80 3.04 6.25
C LEU A 171 8.29 2.76 6.07
N TYR A 172 9.12 3.79 6.14
CA TYR A 172 10.58 3.67 5.96
C TYR A 172 11.30 3.04 7.16
N CYS A 173 10.62 2.87 8.29
CA CYS A 173 11.14 2.23 9.49
C CYS A 173 10.83 0.73 9.55
N MET A 174 9.84 0.29 8.77
CA MET A 174 9.44 -1.10 8.66
C MET A 174 10.43 -1.90 7.79
N ASP A 175 10.42 -3.22 7.93
CA ASP A 175 11.03 -4.10 6.92
C ASP A 175 10.44 -3.82 5.52
N GLY A 176 11.26 -3.90 4.47
CA GLY A 176 10.83 -3.54 3.11
C GLY A 176 9.65 -4.36 2.58
N GLN A 177 9.59 -5.66 2.89
CA GLN A 177 8.45 -6.49 2.48
C GLN A 177 7.20 -6.16 3.29
N VAL A 178 7.36 -5.86 4.58
CA VAL A 178 6.25 -5.46 5.46
C VAL A 178 5.69 -4.10 5.02
N ALA A 179 6.56 -3.13 4.73
CA ALA A 179 6.20 -1.80 4.25
C ALA A 179 5.42 -1.88 2.92
N MET A 180 5.89 -2.69 1.98
CA MET A 180 5.25 -2.89 0.68
C MET A 180 3.83 -3.44 0.84
N ARG A 181 3.67 -4.53 1.61
CA ARG A 181 2.35 -5.14 1.85
C ARG A 181 1.40 -4.18 2.53
N PHE A 182 1.87 -3.56 3.61
CA PHE A 182 1.08 -2.58 4.36
C PHE A 182 0.66 -1.40 3.48
N TRP A 183 1.53 -0.90 2.61
CA TRP A 183 1.17 0.16 1.68
C TRP A 183 0.11 -0.30 0.67
N CYS A 184 0.22 -1.51 0.13
CA CYS A 184 -0.82 -2.05 -0.75
C CYS A 184 -2.16 -2.18 -0.02
N ASP A 185 -2.15 -2.67 1.22
CA ASP A 185 -3.35 -2.75 2.08
C ASP A 185 -3.92 -1.36 2.38
N TYR A 186 -3.07 -0.36 2.62
CA TYR A 186 -3.50 1.01 2.86
C TYR A 186 -4.14 1.63 1.61
N GLU A 187 -3.51 1.48 0.44
CA GLU A 187 -4.07 1.93 -0.84
C GLU A 187 -5.37 1.19 -1.17
N TYR A 188 -5.48 -0.10 -0.80
CA TYR A 188 -6.70 -0.89 -0.95
C TYR A 188 -7.88 -0.28 -0.20
N MET A 189 -7.67 0.11 1.06
CA MET A 189 -8.70 0.76 1.88
C MET A 189 -9.16 2.09 1.27
N LEU A 190 -8.27 2.80 0.59
CA LEU A 190 -8.54 4.11 -0.03
C LEU A 190 -9.11 4.02 -1.44
N THR A 191 -9.04 2.85 -2.08
CA THR A 191 -9.45 2.67 -3.47
C THR A 191 -10.91 2.21 -3.54
N PRO A 192 -11.79 2.97 -4.21
CA PRO A 192 -13.17 2.55 -4.47
C PRO A 192 -13.22 1.18 -5.16
N PRO A 193 -14.19 0.30 -4.82
CA PRO A 193 -14.26 -1.06 -5.36
C PRO A 193 -14.14 -1.13 -6.88
N GLU A 194 -14.81 -0.24 -7.61
CA GLU A 194 -14.84 -0.16 -9.06
C GLU A 194 -13.50 0.27 -9.69
N LYS A 195 -12.58 0.81 -8.89
CA LYS A 195 -11.23 1.22 -9.33
C LYS A 195 -10.14 0.26 -8.87
N ARG A 196 -10.49 -0.85 -8.21
CA ARG A 196 -9.50 -1.80 -7.71
C ARG A 196 -8.97 -2.64 -8.85
N ASN A 197 -7.64 -2.69 -8.97
CA ASN A 197 -6.98 -3.58 -9.90
C ASN A 197 -6.46 -4.80 -9.15
N TYR A 198 -6.56 -5.96 -9.78
CA TYR A 198 -6.00 -7.19 -9.26
C TYR A 198 -4.99 -7.76 -10.26
N CYS A 199 -3.98 -8.42 -9.72
CA CYS A 199 -2.95 -9.03 -10.52
C CYS A 199 -3.53 -10.15 -11.40
N GLY A 200 -3.32 -10.06 -12.70
CA GLY A 200 -3.79 -11.06 -13.67
C GLY A 200 -3.09 -12.42 -13.58
N TRP A 201 -1.98 -12.52 -12.83
CA TRP A 201 -1.28 -13.79 -12.63
C TRP A 201 -2.16 -14.72 -11.76
N PRO A 202 -2.50 -15.94 -12.22
CA PRO A 202 -3.46 -16.81 -11.56
C PRO A 202 -3.12 -17.16 -10.11
N ASP A 203 -1.83 -17.25 -9.81
CA ASP A 203 -1.23 -17.57 -8.52
C ASP A 203 -1.03 -16.36 -7.60
N CYS A 204 -0.98 -15.15 -8.16
CA CYS A 204 -0.79 -13.92 -7.38
C CYS A 204 -2.13 -13.32 -6.96
N ARG A 205 -2.95 -12.85 -7.91
CA ARG A 205 -4.23 -12.16 -7.67
C ARG A 205 -4.22 -11.03 -6.63
N ALA A 206 -3.04 -10.54 -6.25
CA ALA A 206 -2.89 -9.46 -5.31
C ALA A 206 -3.54 -8.18 -5.82
N PHE A 207 -4.03 -7.35 -4.91
CA PHE A 207 -4.42 -5.98 -5.25
C PHE A 207 -3.20 -5.20 -5.75
N VAL A 208 -3.38 -4.43 -6.83
CA VAL A 208 -2.34 -3.58 -7.39
C VAL A 208 -2.83 -2.14 -7.41
N PRO A 209 -2.25 -1.23 -6.61
CA PRO A 209 -2.61 0.18 -6.63
C PRO A 209 -2.46 0.78 -8.02
N GLY A 210 -3.36 1.66 -8.45
CA GLY A 210 -3.24 2.37 -9.73
C GLY A 210 -1.95 3.19 -9.85
N LYS A 211 -1.36 3.58 -8.71
CA LYS A 211 -0.04 4.23 -8.60
C LYS A 211 1.12 3.36 -9.10
N CYS A 212 0.92 2.05 -9.21
CA CYS A 212 1.85 1.09 -9.80
C CYS A 212 1.76 1.02 -11.34
N GLY A 213 1.01 1.92 -11.96
CA GLY A 213 0.78 1.96 -13.39
C GLY A 213 1.70 2.89 -14.17
N PHE A 214 2.00 2.48 -15.40
CA PHE A 214 2.49 3.33 -16.46
C PHE A 214 1.30 4.06 -17.07
N ILE A 215 1.23 5.35 -16.79
CA ILE A 215 0.16 6.21 -17.31
C ILE A 215 0.54 6.65 -18.73
N ASP A 216 -0.36 6.40 -19.68
CA ASP A 216 -0.19 6.90 -21.05
C ASP A 216 -0.58 8.38 -21.18
N LYS A 217 -0.58 8.90 -22.41
CA LYS A 217 -0.97 10.29 -22.69
C LYS A 217 -2.43 10.61 -22.35
N SER A 218 -3.29 9.61 -22.16
CA SER A 218 -4.70 9.76 -21.80
C SER A 218 -4.94 9.88 -20.29
N GLY A 219 -3.92 9.64 -19.46
CA GLY A 219 -4.05 9.68 -18.01
C GLY A 219 -4.50 8.35 -17.38
N LEU A 220 -4.66 7.29 -18.18
CA LEU A 220 -5.00 5.95 -17.72
C LEU A 220 -3.78 5.04 -17.68
N PRO A 221 -3.67 4.13 -16.69
CA PRO A 221 -2.62 3.14 -16.68
C PRO A 221 -2.83 2.14 -17.82
N THR A 222 -1.85 2.03 -18.73
CA THR A 222 -1.88 1.02 -19.81
C THR A 222 -1.14 -0.26 -19.42
N MET A 223 -0.22 -0.14 -18.46
CA MET A 223 0.50 -1.26 -17.86
C MET A 223 0.52 -1.09 -16.34
N LEU A 224 0.34 -2.18 -15.58
CA LEU A 224 0.57 -2.21 -14.13
C LEU A 224 1.76 -3.11 -13.81
N HIS A 225 2.51 -2.75 -12.78
CA HIS A 225 3.51 -3.62 -12.17
C HIS A 225 3.04 -4.09 -10.79
N CYS A 226 2.88 -5.41 -10.63
CA CYS A 226 2.47 -5.97 -9.35
C CYS A 226 3.66 -5.97 -8.37
N PRO A 227 3.59 -5.28 -7.23
CA PRO A 227 4.69 -5.25 -6.28
C PRO A 227 4.93 -6.61 -5.61
N GLU A 228 3.90 -7.45 -5.47
CA GLU A 228 4.00 -8.76 -4.83
C GLU A 228 4.73 -9.81 -5.68
N CYS A 229 4.24 -10.08 -6.91
CA CYS A 229 4.87 -11.07 -7.79
C CYS A 229 5.93 -10.48 -8.73
N ARG A 230 6.08 -9.15 -8.77
CA ARG A 230 6.96 -8.41 -9.70
C ARG A 230 6.61 -8.62 -11.18
N GLY A 231 5.43 -9.15 -11.46
CA GLY A 231 4.92 -9.34 -12.81
C GLY A 231 4.37 -8.04 -13.40
N ASN A 232 4.52 -7.89 -14.71
CA ASN A 232 3.89 -6.81 -15.46
C ASN A 232 2.54 -7.29 -16.02
N LEU A 233 1.62 -6.36 -16.14
CA LEU A 233 0.24 -6.57 -16.54
C LEU A 233 -0.14 -5.55 -17.61
N LEU A 234 -0.77 -6.00 -18.70
CA LEU A 234 -1.34 -5.12 -19.72
C LEU A 234 -2.86 -5.06 -19.54
N LEU A 235 -3.43 -3.87 -19.68
CA LEU A 235 -4.89 -3.73 -19.69
C LEU A 235 -5.45 -4.41 -20.96
N ILE A 236 -6.46 -5.26 -20.81
CA ILE A 236 -7.26 -5.68 -21.96
C ILE A 236 -8.19 -4.52 -22.29
N GLU A 237 -7.93 -3.82 -23.39
CA GLU A 237 -8.92 -2.92 -23.95
C GLU A 237 -9.94 -3.77 -24.70
N ASP A 238 -11.21 -3.74 -24.27
CA ASP A 238 -12.30 -4.30 -25.06
C ASP A 238 -12.57 -3.33 -26.22
N GLU A 239 -12.38 -3.76 -27.47
CA GLU A 239 -12.47 -2.93 -28.69
C GLU A 239 -13.85 -2.24 -28.85
N ASP A 240 -14.87 -2.72 -28.14
CA ASP A 240 -16.25 -2.22 -28.17
C ASP A 240 -16.63 -1.27 -27.01
N THR A 241 -15.71 -0.94 -26.08
CA THR A 241 -16.00 -0.01 -24.98
C THR A 241 -15.50 1.41 -25.28
N SER A 242 -16.43 2.31 -25.62
CA SER A 242 -16.13 3.73 -25.76
C SER A 242 -15.55 4.30 -24.44
N PRO A 243 -14.70 5.35 -24.48
CA PRO A 243 -14.15 5.99 -23.27
C PRO A 243 -15.23 6.45 -22.29
N GLU A 244 -16.43 6.77 -22.78
CA GLU A 244 -17.60 7.19 -21.99
C GLU A 244 -18.28 6.00 -21.27
N SER A 245 -18.14 4.78 -21.80
CA SER A 245 -18.65 3.55 -21.17
C SER A 245 -17.73 2.98 -20.07
N ARG A 246 -16.49 3.50 -19.95
CA ARG A 246 -15.52 3.11 -18.90
C ARG A 246 -15.85 3.68 -17.51
N GLN A 247 -16.81 4.60 -17.40
CA GLN A 247 -17.21 5.20 -16.12
C GLN A 247 -18.11 4.30 -15.24
N GLY A 248 -18.47 3.10 -15.70
CA GLY A 248 -19.35 2.20 -14.93
C GLY A 248 -19.18 0.71 -15.19
N MET A 249 -18.15 0.27 -15.93
CA MET A 249 -17.88 -1.16 -16.11
C MET A 249 -16.86 -1.64 -15.08
N GLY A 250 -17.30 -2.61 -14.29
CA GLY A 250 -16.52 -3.27 -13.25
C GLY A 250 -15.26 -3.95 -13.79
N ASP A 251 -14.27 -4.02 -12.90
CA ASP A 251 -13.04 -4.79 -12.98
C ASP A 251 -12.25 -4.61 -14.29
N ASN A 252 -11.31 -3.66 -14.29
CA ASN A 252 -10.23 -3.65 -15.29
C ASN A 252 -9.62 -5.05 -15.38
N VAL A 253 -9.71 -5.70 -16.55
CA VAL A 253 -9.12 -7.01 -16.76
C VAL A 253 -7.67 -6.83 -17.18
N TRP A 254 -6.78 -7.44 -16.42
CA TRP A 254 -5.33 -7.32 -16.60
C TRP A 254 -4.73 -8.65 -17.06
N MET A 255 -4.01 -8.66 -18.18
CA MET A 255 -3.28 -9.84 -18.65
C MET A 255 -1.81 -9.81 -18.22
N PRO A 256 -1.28 -10.90 -17.67
CA PRO A 256 0.16 -11.11 -17.53
C PRO A 256 0.91 -10.88 -18.85
N ILE A 257 1.97 -10.08 -18.82
CA ILE A 257 2.89 -9.91 -19.95
C ILE A 257 4.35 -10.14 -19.53
N GLY A 258 5.06 -10.97 -20.28
CA GLY A 258 6.46 -11.33 -20.04
C GLY A 258 6.69 -12.25 -18.84
N GLU A 259 7.94 -12.72 -18.66
CA GLU A 259 8.38 -13.32 -17.40
C GLU A 259 8.52 -12.20 -16.33
N PRO A 260 8.22 -12.46 -15.04
CA PRO A 260 8.45 -11.48 -13.98
C PRO A 260 9.92 -11.08 -14.00
N PHE A 261 10.20 -9.79 -14.24
CA PHE A 261 11.58 -9.32 -14.35
C PHE A 261 12.36 -9.64 -13.06
N PRO A 262 13.48 -10.41 -13.14
CA PRO A 262 14.42 -10.46 -12.03
C PRO A 262 15.09 -9.09 -11.93
N ARG A 263 14.77 -8.29 -10.91
CA ARG A 263 15.46 -7.01 -10.70
C ARG A 263 16.90 -7.27 -10.22
N GLN A 264 17.87 -6.94 -11.06
CA GLN A 264 19.10 -6.32 -10.57
C GLN A 264 18.77 -4.84 -10.38
N TYR A 265 18.78 -4.39 -9.14
CA TYR A 265 18.85 -2.97 -8.85
C TYR A 265 20.31 -2.61 -8.97
N ASP A 266 20.69 -1.92 -10.04
CA ASP A 266 21.98 -1.27 -10.08
C ASP A 266 21.98 -0.25 -8.94
N SER A 267 22.74 -0.58 -7.90
CA SER A 267 23.12 0.35 -6.87
C SER A 267 23.82 1.50 -7.58
N VAL A 268 23.12 2.63 -7.72
CA VAL A 268 23.80 3.89 -7.94
C VAL A 268 24.54 4.14 -6.63
N GLU A 269 25.84 3.88 -6.63
CA GLU A 269 26.74 4.34 -5.58
C GLU A 269 26.53 5.85 -5.42
N VAL A 270 26.13 6.25 -4.21
CA VAL A 270 26.18 7.65 -3.74
C VAL A 270 27.12 7.68 -2.54
#